data_AF-A0A059A854-F1
#
_entry.id   AF-A0A059A854-F1
#
_cell.length_a   1.000
_cell.length_b   1.000
_cell.length_c   1.000
_cell.angle_alpha   90.00
_cell.angle_beta   90.00
_cell.angle_gamma   90.00
#
_symmetry.space_group_name_H-M   'P 1'
#
loop_
_entity.id
_entity.type
_entity.pdbx_description
1 polymer ?
#
loop_
_entity_poly.entity_id
_entity_poly.type
_entity_poly.pdbx_seq_one_letter_code
_entity_poly.pdbx_strand_id
1 'polypeptide(L)'
;MDWGNVTAEDLMDALREVDWSLPPRPLPEFFSRFTVPRSYAKWSSRLKCNLYYYRTNYFIMIVVILALGFLRRPLAIIAALLTTLSIAFLNDSFAGTFSEKVTRSVRQFSPHLAAKMRPSLTPVIRGRPSAKRTVHVCGQPRWVFVLIFSSASLVLWYLSCGLLTVLWALLIGLSGAPPKA
;
A
#
# COMPACT_ATOMS: atom_id res chain seq x y z
N MET A 1 24.42 8.55 -32.44
CA MET A 1 24.01 9.82 -31.83
C MET A 1 24.98 10.10 -30.69
N ASP A 2 25.75 11.18 -30.77
CA ASP A 2 26.83 11.47 -29.82
C ASP A 2 26.28 12.19 -28.59
N TRP A 3 25.82 11.42 -27.60
CA TRP A 3 25.31 11.91 -26.32
C TRP A 3 26.39 12.51 -25.38
N GLY A 4 27.60 12.73 -25.91
CA GLY A 4 28.72 13.32 -25.18
C GLY A 4 28.51 14.81 -24.87
N ASN A 5 27.91 15.55 -25.80
CA ASN A 5 27.70 17.00 -25.68
C ASN A 5 26.34 17.38 -25.08
N VAL A 6 25.42 16.44 -24.94
CA VAL A 6 24.08 16.68 -24.38
C VAL A 6 24.21 17.00 -22.90
N THR A 7 23.72 18.16 -22.47
CA THR A 7 23.75 18.54 -21.05
C THR A 7 22.67 17.79 -20.26
N ALA A 8 22.68 17.91 -18.93
CA ALA A 8 21.62 17.31 -18.12
C ALA A 8 20.26 17.99 -18.33
N GLU A 9 20.28 19.29 -18.61
CA GLU A 9 19.08 20.11 -18.86
C GLU A 9 18.40 19.69 -20.16
N ASP A 10 19.17 19.58 -21.24
CA ASP A 10 18.67 19.09 -22.54
C ASP A 10 18.04 17.69 -22.43
N LEU A 11 18.63 16.82 -21.61
CA LEU A 11 18.08 15.48 -21.38
C LEU A 11 16.77 15.53 -20.59
N MET A 12 16.67 16.41 -19.60
CA MET A 12 15.46 16.57 -18.80
C MET A 12 14.31 17.16 -19.62
N ASP A 13 14.57 18.17 -20.44
CA ASP A 13 13.58 18.73 -21.35
C ASP A 13 13.14 17.68 -22.37
N ALA A 14 14.08 16.94 -22.96
CA ALA A 14 13.76 15.84 -23.86
C ALA A 14 12.90 14.77 -23.17
N LEU A 15 13.18 14.41 -21.91
CA LEU A 15 12.38 13.45 -21.15
C LEU A 15 10.98 13.98 -20.81
N ARG A 16 10.84 15.30 -20.58
CA ARG A 16 9.57 15.95 -20.28
C ARG A 16 8.64 15.98 -21.48
N GLU A 17 9.19 16.15 -22.68
CA GLU A 17 8.42 16.22 -23.91
C GLU A 17 7.91 14.86 -24.40
N VAL A 18 8.49 13.73 -23.94
CA VAL A 18 8.12 12.45 -24.56
C VAL A 18 6.82 11.84 -24.04
N ASP A 19 6.00 11.40 -24.98
CA ASP A 19 4.79 10.63 -24.75
C ASP A 19 5.05 9.29 -24.03
N TRP A 20 4.32 9.08 -22.94
CA TRP A 20 4.37 7.87 -22.10
C TRP A 20 3.45 6.75 -22.56
N SER A 21 2.62 7.00 -23.59
CA SER A 21 1.68 6.02 -24.16
C SER A 21 2.35 4.95 -25.03
N LEU A 22 3.65 5.11 -25.32
CA LEU A 22 4.40 4.16 -26.13
C LEU A 22 4.68 2.86 -25.35
N PRO A 23 4.49 1.69 -26.00
CA PRO A 23 4.73 0.40 -25.36
C PRO A 23 6.22 0.23 -24.98
N PRO A 24 6.52 -0.56 -23.93
CA PRO A 24 7.90 -0.83 -23.53
C PRO A 24 8.67 -1.54 -24.63
N ARG A 25 9.98 -1.31 -24.68
CA ARG A 25 10.88 -1.95 -25.65
C ARG A 25 11.05 -3.43 -25.33
N PRO A 26 11.29 -4.30 -26.32
CA PRO A 26 11.40 -5.74 -26.12
C PRO A 26 12.48 -6.10 -25.09
N LEU A 27 12.12 -6.94 -24.11
CA LEU A 27 13.02 -7.35 -23.02
C LEU A 27 14.32 -8.03 -23.47
N PRO A 28 14.34 -8.88 -24.53
CA PRO A 28 15.59 -9.45 -25.02
C PRO A 28 16.57 -8.38 -25.51
N GLU A 29 16.08 -7.29 -26.11
CA GLU A 29 16.93 -6.17 -26.52
C GLU A 29 17.51 -5.44 -25.30
N PHE A 30 16.70 -5.25 -24.27
CA PHE A 30 17.09 -4.57 -23.04
C PHE A 30 18.19 -5.30 -22.25
N PHE A 31 18.15 -6.64 -22.19
CA PHE A 31 19.12 -7.43 -21.43
C PHE A 31 20.30 -7.98 -22.25
N SER A 32 20.28 -7.90 -23.59
CA SER A 32 21.29 -8.56 -24.43
C SER A 32 22.63 -7.84 -24.56
N ARG A 33 22.71 -6.53 -24.30
CA ARG A 33 23.89 -5.71 -24.65
C ARG A 33 24.49 -4.98 -23.45
N PHE A 34 24.90 -5.74 -22.44
CA PHE A 34 25.66 -5.17 -21.33
C PHE A 34 27.17 -5.15 -21.65
N THR A 35 27.67 -3.99 -22.08
CA THR A 35 29.10 -3.76 -22.31
C THR A 35 29.65 -2.74 -21.33
N VAL A 36 30.67 -3.09 -20.55
CA VAL A 36 31.31 -2.17 -19.61
C VAL A 36 32.20 -1.17 -20.37
N PRO A 37 31.93 0.15 -20.32
CA PRO A 37 32.73 1.15 -21.02
C PRO A 37 34.09 1.37 -20.36
N ARG A 38 35.14 1.56 -21.16
CA ARG A 38 36.53 1.80 -20.69
C ARG A 38 36.83 3.23 -20.22
N SER A 39 35.95 4.22 -20.45
CA SER A 39 36.17 5.62 -20.05
C SER A 39 34.90 6.27 -19.51
N TYR A 40 35.08 7.21 -18.58
CA TYR A 40 33.97 7.93 -17.94
C TYR A 40 33.09 8.69 -18.94
N ALA A 41 33.70 9.38 -19.92
CA ALA A 41 32.97 10.09 -20.97
C ALA A 41 32.07 9.14 -21.80
N LYS A 42 32.57 7.94 -22.13
CA LYS A 42 31.77 6.91 -22.83
C LYS A 42 30.69 6.33 -21.93
N TRP A 43 30.96 6.19 -20.64
CA TRP A 43 29.97 5.72 -19.66
C TRP A 43 28.80 6.71 -19.52
N SER A 44 29.09 8.00 -19.34
CA SER A 44 28.07 9.05 -19.24
C SER A 44 27.20 9.12 -20.51
N SER A 45 27.82 9.10 -21.69
CA SER A 45 27.09 9.09 -22.98
C SER A 45 26.19 7.86 -23.13
N ARG A 46 26.67 6.66 -22.75
CA ARG A 46 25.87 5.43 -22.77
C ARG A 46 24.70 5.47 -21.79
N LEU A 47 24.90 6.04 -20.60
CA LEU A 47 23.86 6.17 -19.59
C LEU A 47 22.74 7.09 -20.09
N LYS A 48 23.07 8.28 -20.61
CA LYS A 48 22.09 9.22 -21.17
C LYS A 48 21.28 8.59 -22.32
N CYS A 49 21.98 7.93 -23.24
CA CYS A 49 21.35 7.25 -24.38
C CYS A 49 20.42 6.11 -23.92
N ASN A 50 20.87 5.25 -23.01
CA ASN A 50 20.06 4.13 -22.52
C ASN A 50 18.86 4.62 -21.72
N LEU A 51 19.03 5.65 -20.87
CA LEU A 51 17.94 6.21 -20.07
C LEU A 51 16.83 6.78 -20.96
N TYR A 52 17.19 7.53 -21.99
CA TYR A 52 16.24 8.07 -22.96
C TYR A 52 15.54 6.95 -23.76
N TYR A 53 16.31 5.98 -24.25
CA TYR A 53 15.80 4.92 -25.13
C TYR A 53 14.94 3.87 -24.40
N TYR A 54 15.30 3.49 -23.17
CA TYR A 54 14.64 2.45 -22.38
C TYR A 54 13.83 3.00 -21.18
N ARG A 55 13.42 4.27 -21.21
CA ARG A 55 12.72 4.95 -20.11
C ARG A 55 11.58 4.12 -19.47
N THR A 56 10.68 3.57 -20.29
CA THR A 56 9.52 2.80 -19.83
C THR A 56 9.95 1.47 -19.20
N ASN A 57 10.98 0.84 -19.75
CA ASN A 57 11.54 -0.40 -19.22
C ASN A 57 12.18 -0.17 -17.84
N TYR A 58 12.93 0.92 -17.68
CA TYR A 58 13.49 1.31 -16.38
C TYR A 58 12.39 1.66 -15.37
N PHE A 59 11.35 2.38 -15.79
CA PHE A 59 10.21 2.69 -14.92
C PHE A 59 9.53 1.41 -14.42
N ILE A 60 9.20 0.47 -15.33
CA ILE A 60 8.62 -0.83 -14.97
C ILE A 60 9.55 -1.61 -14.04
N MET A 61 10.86 -1.64 -14.33
CA MET A 61 11.84 -2.31 -13.49
C MET A 61 11.87 -1.72 -12.06
N ILE A 62 11.85 -0.40 -11.93
CA ILE A 62 11.81 0.28 -10.62
C ILE A 62 10.52 -0.10 -9.88
N VAL A 63 9.36 -0.06 -10.55
CA VAL A 63 8.08 -0.47 -9.95
C VAL A 63 8.13 -1.94 -9.49
N VAL A 64 8.69 -2.85 -10.29
CA VAL A 64 8.84 -4.25 -9.94
C VAL A 64 9.78 -4.44 -8.74
N ILE A 65 10.92 -3.74 -8.72
CA ILE A 65 11.87 -3.79 -7.60
C ILE A 65 11.22 -3.27 -6.31
N LEU A 66 10.45 -2.18 -6.39
CA LEU A 66 9.70 -1.64 -5.26
C LEU A 66 8.62 -2.61 -4.78
N ALA A 67 7.86 -3.21 -5.70
CA ALA A 67 6.83 -4.20 -5.39
C ALA A 67 7.44 -5.45 -4.73
N LEU A 68 8.55 -5.97 -5.25
CA LEU A 68 9.28 -7.09 -4.67
C LEU A 68 9.91 -6.71 -3.32
N GLY A 69 10.42 -5.48 -3.18
CA GLY A 69 10.94 -4.95 -1.93
C GLY A 69 9.87 -4.90 -0.84
N PHE A 70 8.65 -4.51 -1.20
CA PHE A 70 7.48 -4.58 -0.33
C PHE A 70 7.10 -6.02 0.00
N LEU A 71 7.08 -6.92 -1.01
CA LEU A 71 6.75 -8.34 -0.84
C LEU A 71 7.74 -9.10 0.04
N ARG A 72 9.02 -8.70 0.04
CA ARG A 72 10.08 -9.25 0.91
C ARG A 72 9.87 -8.96 2.40
N ARG A 73 8.98 -8.03 2.75
CA ARG A 73 8.63 -7.70 4.14
C ARG A 73 7.21 -8.17 4.47
N PRO A 74 6.94 -9.48 4.57
CA PRO A 74 5.60 -10.01 4.80
C PRO A 74 4.97 -9.48 6.10
N LEU A 75 5.78 -9.23 7.12
CA LEU A 75 5.33 -8.64 8.38
C LEU A 75 4.72 -7.23 8.20
N ALA A 76 5.29 -6.40 7.32
CA ALA A 76 4.77 -5.07 7.04
C ALA A 76 3.43 -5.13 6.28
N ILE A 77 3.26 -6.12 5.40
CA ILE A 77 2.00 -6.37 4.70
C ILE A 77 0.91 -6.77 5.69
N ILE A 78 1.20 -7.72 6.59
CA ILE A 78 0.26 -8.14 7.63
C ILE A 78 -0.07 -6.96 8.55
N ALA A 79 0.92 -6.15 8.94
CA ALA A 79 0.70 -4.95 9.75
C ALA A 79 -0.26 -3.97 9.07
N ALA A 80 -0.08 -3.71 7.77
CA ALA A 80 -0.93 -2.83 6.96
C ALA A 80 -2.35 -3.38 6.76
N LEU A 81 -2.51 -4.69 6.60
CA LEU A 81 -3.83 -5.32 6.58
C LEU A 81 -4.54 -5.17 7.94
N LEU A 82 -3.78 -5.26 9.02
CA LEU A 82 -4.34 -5.14 10.37
C LEU A 82 -4.71 -3.69 10.73
N THR A 83 -3.93 -2.70 10.27
CA THR A 83 -4.31 -1.28 10.41
C THR A 83 -5.57 -0.97 9.63
N THR A 84 -5.63 -1.39 8.36
CA THR A 84 -6.80 -1.14 7.50
C THR A 84 -8.05 -1.83 8.06
N LEU A 85 -7.93 -3.05 8.57
CA LEU A 85 -9.02 -3.75 9.24
C LEU A 85 -9.46 -3.03 10.53
N SER A 86 -8.52 -2.54 11.33
CA SER A 86 -8.81 -1.73 12.52
C SER A 86 -9.58 -0.45 12.17
N ILE A 87 -9.20 0.24 11.08
CA ILE A 87 -9.90 1.42 10.58
C ILE A 87 -11.28 1.05 10.05
N ALA A 88 -11.41 -0.06 9.32
CA ALA A 88 -12.71 -0.54 8.82
C ALA A 88 -13.69 -0.83 9.96
N PHE A 89 -13.23 -1.33 11.11
CA PHE A 89 -14.07 -1.53 12.30
C PHE A 89 -14.58 -0.24 12.96
N LEU A 90 -14.01 0.92 12.64
CA LEU A 90 -14.59 2.22 13.03
C LEU A 90 -15.85 2.56 12.23
N ASN A 91 -16.07 1.91 11.08
CA ASN A 91 -17.27 2.08 10.27
C ASN A 91 -18.40 1.16 10.75
N ASP A 92 -19.55 1.75 11.09
CA ASP A 92 -20.71 1.04 11.62
C ASP A 92 -21.28 -0.01 10.65
N SER A 93 -21.30 0.29 9.35
CA SER A 93 -21.81 -0.62 8.32
C SER A 93 -20.90 -1.83 8.15
N PHE A 94 -19.58 -1.61 8.20
CA PHE A 94 -18.61 -2.70 8.13
C PHE A 94 -18.68 -3.60 9.38
N ALA A 95 -18.69 -3.01 10.57
CA ALA A 95 -18.76 -3.75 11.82
C ALA A 95 -20.04 -4.60 11.93
N GLY A 96 -21.19 -4.05 11.53
CA GLY A 96 -22.47 -4.78 11.51
C GLY A 96 -22.45 -5.97 10.55
N THR A 97 -22.09 -5.73 9.28
CA THR A 97 -22.05 -6.79 8.26
C THR A 97 -21.03 -7.88 8.58
N PHE A 98 -19.88 -7.53 9.14
CA PHE A 98 -18.88 -8.49 9.61
C PHE A 98 -19.45 -9.37 10.73
N SER A 99 -20.06 -8.77 11.76
CA SER A 99 -20.65 -9.50 12.88
C SER A 99 -21.73 -10.48 12.42
N GLU A 100 -22.58 -10.07 11.49
CA GLU A 100 -23.63 -10.94 10.92
C GLU A 100 -23.03 -12.12 10.16
N LYS A 101 -22.03 -11.87 9.31
CA LYS A 101 -21.36 -12.94 8.55
C LYS A 101 -20.66 -13.92 9.48
N VAL A 102 -19.88 -13.44 10.45
CA VAL A 102 -19.20 -14.28 11.43
C VAL A 102 -20.21 -15.10 12.24
N THR A 103 -21.27 -14.46 12.74
CA THR A 103 -22.31 -15.17 13.48
C THR A 103 -23.00 -16.24 12.63
N ARG A 104 -23.24 -15.97 11.34
CA ARG A 104 -23.84 -16.94 10.41
C ARG A 104 -22.92 -18.13 10.17
N SER A 105 -21.63 -17.90 9.95
CA SER A 105 -20.64 -18.97 9.81
C SER A 105 -20.52 -19.78 11.10
N VAL A 106 -20.44 -19.13 12.26
CA VAL A 106 -20.38 -19.82 13.55
C VAL A 106 -21.64 -20.65 13.80
N ARG A 107 -22.83 -20.19 13.39
CA ARG A 107 -24.06 -21.01 13.47
C ARG A 107 -23.97 -22.28 12.65
N GLN A 108 -23.29 -22.25 11.50
CA GLN A 108 -23.10 -23.44 10.66
C GLN A 108 -22.15 -24.46 11.31
N PHE A 109 -21.11 -24.00 12.01
CA PHE A 109 -20.14 -24.88 12.68
C PHE A 109 -20.56 -25.33 14.08
N SER A 110 -21.11 -24.42 14.89
CA SER A 110 -21.50 -24.67 16.27
C SER A 110 -22.63 -23.74 16.71
N PRO A 111 -23.88 -24.22 16.76
CA PRO A 111 -25.02 -23.40 17.20
C PRO A 111 -24.90 -22.95 18.66
N HIS A 112 -24.21 -23.72 19.51
CA HIS A 112 -23.99 -23.38 20.92
C HIS A 112 -23.02 -22.20 21.10
N LEU A 113 -21.97 -22.09 20.26
CA LEU A 113 -21.07 -20.93 20.27
C LEU A 113 -21.78 -19.67 19.75
N ALA A 114 -22.62 -19.81 18.73
CA ALA A 114 -23.41 -18.69 18.21
C ALA A 114 -24.43 -18.14 19.23
N ALA A 115 -24.94 -18.98 20.12
CA ALA A 115 -25.81 -18.54 21.22
C ALA A 115 -25.05 -17.67 22.23
N LYS A 116 -23.79 -18.02 22.54
CA LYS A 116 -22.92 -17.23 23.42
C LYS A 116 -22.46 -15.90 22.82
N MET A 117 -22.40 -15.78 21.49
CA MET A 117 -22.03 -14.54 20.79
C MET A 117 -23.17 -13.53 20.65
N ARG A 118 -24.38 -13.85 21.13
CA ARG A 118 -25.49 -12.88 21.09
C ARG A 118 -25.17 -11.70 22.02
N PRO A 119 -25.30 -10.45 21.57
CA PRO A 119 -25.20 -9.31 22.47
C PRO A 119 -26.25 -9.41 23.57
N SER A 120 -25.92 -8.96 24.79
CA SER A 120 -26.86 -8.90 25.89
C SER A 120 -28.09 -8.10 25.45
N LEU A 121 -29.25 -8.74 25.47
CA LEU A 121 -30.53 -8.12 25.12
C LEU A 121 -30.80 -7.02 26.13
N THR A 122 -30.46 -5.77 25.80
CA THR A 122 -31.05 -4.64 26.50
C THR A 122 -32.53 -4.60 26.10
N PRO A 123 -33.46 -4.67 27.06
CA PRO A 123 -34.89 -4.68 26.74
C PRO A 123 -35.22 -3.41 25.97
N VAL A 124 -35.65 -3.60 24.72
CA VAL A 124 -36.10 -2.48 23.88
C VAL A 124 -37.38 -1.95 24.50
N ILE A 125 -37.28 -0.81 25.19
CA ILE A 125 -38.44 0.00 25.55
C ILE A 125 -38.99 0.53 24.22
N ARG A 126 -40.13 -0.05 23.80
CA ARG A 126 -40.85 0.30 22.58
C ARG A 126 -41.13 1.80 22.58
N GLY A 127 -40.56 2.54 21.61
CA GLY A 127 -40.85 3.96 21.40
C GLY A 127 -39.71 4.96 21.64
N ARG A 128 -38.55 4.56 22.20
CA ARG A 128 -37.42 5.49 22.33
C ARG A 128 -36.47 5.38 21.14
N PRO A 129 -36.23 6.44 20.35
CA PRO A 129 -35.15 6.44 19.37
C PRO A 129 -33.82 6.27 20.13
N SER A 130 -33.15 5.14 19.88
CA SER A 130 -31.88 4.80 20.52
C SER A 130 -30.79 5.73 19.98
N ALA A 131 -30.56 6.85 20.67
CA ALA A 131 -29.67 7.92 20.21
C ALA A 131 -28.18 7.51 20.11
N LYS A 132 -27.80 6.35 20.63
CA LYS A 132 -26.47 5.75 20.42
C LYS A 132 -26.61 4.23 20.42
N ARG A 133 -26.87 3.64 19.25
CA ARG A 133 -26.80 2.18 19.07
C ARG A 133 -25.33 1.79 19.21
N THR A 134 -24.92 1.29 20.37
CA THR A 134 -23.58 0.73 20.55
C THR A 134 -23.50 -0.53 19.67
N VAL A 135 -22.74 -0.43 18.58
CA VAL A 135 -22.52 -1.55 17.66
C VAL A 135 -21.65 -2.58 18.38
N HIS A 136 -22.22 -3.76 18.62
CA HIS A 136 -21.52 -4.90 19.19
C HIS A 136 -21.12 -5.84 18.06
N VAL A 137 -19.87 -6.29 18.08
CA VAL A 137 -19.34 -7.29 17.15
C VAL A 137 -19.21 -8.58 17.95
N CYS A 138 -19.93 -9.64 17.54
CA CYS A 138 -19.93 -10.94 18.23
C CYS A 138 -20.17 -10.87 19.76
N GLY A 139 -20.99 -9.91 20.23
CA GLY A 139 -21.32 -9.74 21.64
C GLY A 139 -20.34 -8.90 22.46
N GLN A 140 -19.22 -8.46 21.86
CA GLN A 140 -18.25 -7.54 22.48
C GLN A 140 -18.38 -6.13 21.90
N PRO A 141 -18.02 -5.08 22.65
CA PRO A 141 -18.01 -3.72 22.11
C PRO A 141 -16.92 -3.58 21.03
N ARG A 142 -17.25 -2.91 19.92
CA ARG A 142 -16.36 -2.73 18.76
C ARG A 142 -14.93 -2.26 19.09
N TRP A 143 -14.77 -1.45 20.14
CA TRP A 143 -13.47 -0.91 20.55
C TRP A 143 -12.49 -2.01 20.96
N VAL A 144 -12.95 -3.15 21.46
CA VAL A 144 -12.07 -4.28 21.79
C VAL A 144 -11.39 -4.81 20.54
N PHE A 145 -12.11 -4.99 19.43
CA PHE A 145 -11.53 -5.41 18.16
C PHE A 145 -10.57 -4.36 17.59
N VAL A 146 -10.95 -3.09 17.64
CA VAL A 146 -10.08 -1.98 17.23
C VAL A 146 -8.78 -1.97 18.04
N LEU A 147 -8.85 -2.14 19.36
CA LEU A 147 -7.67 -2.18 20.23
C LEU A 147 -6.79 -3.41 19.96
N ILE A 148 -7.38 -4.59 19.76
CA ILE A 148 -6.62 -5.82 19.47
C ILE A 148 -5.91 -5.69 18.12
N PHE A 149 -6.62 -5.29 17.07
CA PHE A 149 -6.03 -5.14 15.74
C PHE A 149 -5.01 -4.01 15.69
N SER A 150 -5.27 -2.88 16.34
CA SER A 150 -4.33 -1.76 16.44
C SER A 150 -3.06 -2.13 17.21
N SER A 151 -3.18 -2.77 18.38
CA SER A 151 -2.02 -3.19 19.18
C SER A 151 -1.15 -4.22 18.47
N ALA A 152 -1.76 -5.26 17.89
CA ALA A 152 -1.03 -6.25 17.09
C ALA A 152 -0.37 -5.60 15.86
N SER A 153 -1.03 -4.62 15.24
CA SER A 153 -0.46 -3.89 14.10
C SER A 153 0.74 -3.05 14.51
N LEU A 154 0.65 -2.32 15.62
CA LEU A 154 1.74 -1.52 16.17
C LEU A 154 2.96 -2.38 16.49
N VAL A 155 2.76 -3.56 17.09
CA VAL A 155 3.85 -4.52 17.36
C VAL A 155 4.49 -4.99 16.06
N LEU A 156 3.70 -5.36 15.04
CA LEU A 156 4.23 -5.78 13.74
C LEU A 156 4.97 -4.67 13.00
N TRP A 157 4.50 -3.42 13.09
CA TRP A 157 5.19 -2.25 12.55
C TRP A 157 6.51 -1.96 13.26
N TYR A 158 6.54 -2.11 14.59
CA TYR A 158 7.73 -1.96 15.41
C TYR A 158 8.78 -3.03 15.07
N LEU A 159 8.37 -4.30 15.01
CA LEU A 159 9.25 -5.43 14.69
C LEU A 159 9.78 -5.40 13.25
N SER A 160 9.09 -4.74 12.32
CA SER A 160 9.48 -4.71 10.90
C SER A 160 10.37 -3.51 10.51
N CYS A 161 10.61 -2.55 11.42
CA CYS A 161 11.14 -1.21 11.09
C CYS A 161 10.39 -0.51 9.93
N GLY A 162 9.19 -0.99 9.58
CA GLY A 162 8.42 -0.54 8.41
C GLY A 162 7.80 0.84 8.63
N LEU A 163 7.58 1.21 9.89
CA LEU A 163 6.97 2.48 10.27
C LEU A 163 7.85 3.66 9.86
N LEU A 164 9.17 3.54 9.99
CA LEU A 164 10.11 4.56 9.55
C LEU A 164 10.11 4.71 8.03
N THR A 165 10.09 3.60 7.28
CA THR A 165 10.04 3.63 5.80
C THR A 165 8.76 4.24 5.26
N VAL A 166 7.61 3.94 5.88
CA VAL A 166 6.32 4.52 5.48
C VAL A 166 6.25 6.00 5.85
N LEU A 167 6.74 6.38 7.03
CA LEU A 167 6.77 7.77 7.47
C LEU A 167 7.67 8.62 6.58
N TRP A 168 8.84 8.11 6.19
CA TRP A 168 9.72 8.75 5.20
C TRP A 168 9.03 8.88 3.84
N ALA A 169 8.37 7.83 3.35
CA ALA A 169 7.65 7.89 2.08
C ALA A 169 6.49 8.92 2.11
N LEU A 170 5.72 8.96 3.20
CA LEU A 170 4.66 9.94 3.41
C LEU A 170 5.21 11.37 3.48
N LEU A 171 6.32 11.57 4.19
CA LEU A 171 6.95 12.87 4.33
C LEU A 171 7.44 13.39 2.97
N ILE A 172 8.11 12.55 2.18
CA ILE A 172 8.53 12.90 0.82
C ILE A 172 7.32 13.21 -0.08
N GLY A 173 6.27 12.40 0.00
CA GLY A 173 5.03 12.62 -0.77
C GLY A 173 4.29 13.91 -0.41
N LEU A 174 4.25 14.27 0.88
CA LEU A 174 3.63 15.50 1.35
C LEU A 174 4.52 16.74 1.11
N SER A 175 5.84 16.60 1.18
CA SER A 175 6.79 17.68 0.86
C SER A 175 6.89 17.97 -0.63
N GLY A 176 6.44 17.06 -1.49
CA GLY A 176 6.39 17.24 -2.94
C GLY A 176 5.19 18.06 -3.45
N ALA A 177 4.39 18.66 -2.56
CA ALA A 177 3.28 19.51 -2.98
C ALA A 177 3.81 20.76 -3.73
N PRO A 178 3.31 21.06 -4.94
CA PRO A 178 3.77 22.23 -5.69
C PRO A 178 3.46 23.52 -4.91
N PRO A 179 4.30 24.57 -5.03
CA PRO A 179 3.94 25.88 -4.50
C PRO A 179 2.61 26.30 -5.12
N LYS A 180 1.67 26.70 -4.26
CA LYS A 180 0.42 27.33 -4.72
C LYS A 180 0.80 28.57 -5.53
N ALA A 181 0.31 28.61 -6.77
CA ALA A 181 0.37 29.76 -7.65
C ALA A 181 -0.38 30.95 -7.05
#